data_AF-A0A9E5V5J8-F1
#
_entry.id   AF-A0A9E5V5J8-F1
#
_cell.length_a   1.000
_cell.length_b   1.000
_cell.length_c   1.000
_cell.angle_alpha   90.00
_cell.angle_beta   90.00
_cell.angle_gamma   90.00
#
_symmetry.space_group_name_H-M   'P 1'
#
loop_
_entity.id
_entity.type
_entity.pdbx_description
1 polymer ?
#
loop_
_entity_poly.entity_id
_entity_poly.type
_entity_poly.pdbx_seq_one_letter_code
_entity_poly.pdbx_strand_id
1 'polypeptide(L)'
;MMTASKALHSRGVLLLLITTLVWGTSFPLLKQMMGSLSPSVILAARFGVAAIAFLPWLRQLNMGLIRDGALLGLIYFTECTFALIGLETISASRSAFVVSLNVILVPILASLLGRRLPSRILVSAGVRSQALAFCLGKAVV
;
A
#
# COMPACT_ATOMS: atom_id res chain seq x y z
N MET A 1 14.47 -12.43 -30.91
CA MET A 1 14.66 -11.45 -29.81
C MET A 1 13.38 -10.66 -29.44
N MET A 2 12.44 -10.39 -30.37
CA MET A 2 11.20 -9.63 -30.09
C MET A 2 10.11 -10.36 -29.29
N THR A 3 10.10 -11.70 -29.24
CA THR A 3 9.10 -12.51 -28.51
C THR A 3 9.37 -12.56 -27.00
N ALA A 4 10.64 -12.56 -26.58
CA ALA A 4 11.04 -12.56 -25.18
C ALA A 4 10.62 -11.27 -24.44
N SER A 5 10.71 -10.11 -25.12
CA SER A 5 10.28 -8.82 -24.56
C SER A 5 8.75 -8.76 -24.35
N LYS A 6 7.96 -9.26 -25.31
CA LYS A 6 6.50 -9.37 -25.16
C LYS A 6 6.10 -10.31 -24.02
N ALA A 7 6.76 -11.46 -23.88
CA ALA A 7 6.49 -12.41 -22.80
C ALA A 7 6.82 -11.82 -21.41
N LEU A 8 7.92 -11.07 -21.29
CA LEU A 8 8.29 -10.38 -20.05
C LEU A 8 7.32 -9.24 -19.73
N HIS A 9 6.88 -8.50 -20.75
CA HIS A 9 5.87 -7.45 -20.61
C HIS A 9 4.53 -8.02 -20.13
N SER A 10 4.03 -9.09 -20.76
CA SER A 10 2.79 -9.76 -20.35
C SER A 10 2.87 -10.32 -18.93
N ARG A 11 4.02 -10.90 -18.54
CA ARG A 11 4.27 -11.33 -17.15
C ARG A 11 4.22 -10.16 -16.17
N GLY A 12 4.84 -9.04 -16.52
CA GLY A 12 4.81 -7.82 -15.70
C GLY A 12 3.38 -7.29 -15.51
N VAL A 13 2.60 -7.22 -16.59
CA VAL A 13 1.18 -6.81 -16.52
C VAL A 13 0.37 -7.77 -15.65
N LEU A 14 0.56 -9.08 -15.80
CA LEU A 14 -0.14 -10.08 -14.99
C LEU A 14 0.20 -9.94 -13.50
N LEU A 15 1.47 -9.78 -13.15
CA LEU A 15 1.90 -9.56 -11.77
C LEU A 15 1.27 -8.30 -11.18
N LEU A 16 1.24 -7.19 -11.94
CA LEU A 16 0.60 -5.96 -11.50
C LEU A 16 -0.90 -6.11 -11.27
N LEU A 17 -1.60 -6.86 -12.12
CA LEU A 17 -3.03 -7.16 -11.93
C LEU A 17 -3.26 -7.95 -10.65
N ILE A 18 -2.47 -9.00 -10.41
CA ILE A 18 -2.56 -9.81 -9.19
C ILE A 18 -2.30 -8.95 -7.96
N THR A 19 -1.22 -8.17 -7.95
CA THR A 19 -0.91 -7.28 -6.82
C THR A 19 -2.03 -6.26 -6.58
N THR A 20 -2.60 -5.69 -7.64
CA THR A 20 -3.71 -4.72 -7.53
C THR A 20 -4.96 -5.37 -6.94
N LEU A 21 -5.30 -6.61 -7.35
CA LEU A 21 -6.44 -7.36 -6.81
C LEU A 21 -6.24 -7.69 -5.32
N VAL A 22 -5.05 -8.19 -4.95
CA VAL A 22 -4.71 -8.53 -3.56
C VAL A 22 -4.77 -7.28 -2.67
N TRP A 23 -4.21 -6.17 -3.14
CA TRP A 23 -4.18 -4.93 -2.37
C TRP A 23 -5.58 -4.27 -2.28
N GLY A 24 -6.35 -4.23 -3.36
CA GLY A 24 -7.68 -3.62 -3.38
C GLY A 24 -8.71 -4.36 -2.51
N THR A 25 -8.61 -5.69 -2.40
CA THR A 25 -9.50 -6.52 -1.57
C THR A 25 -9.14 -6.52 -0.09
N SER A 26 -7.96 -6.00 0.28
CA SER A 26 -7.48 -6.02 1.66
C SER A 26 -8.33 -5.19 2.63
N PHE A 27 -8.79 -3.99 2.23
CA PHE A 27 -9.59 -3.13 3.12
C PHE A 27 -10.96 -3.72 3.48
N PRO A 28 -11.77 -4.24 2.52
CA PRO A 28 -13.01 -4.94 2.85
C PRO A 28 -12.79 -6.14 3.77
N LEU A 29 -11.78 -6.98 3.48
CA LEU A 29 -11.46 -8.16 4.29
C LEU A 29 -11.08 -7.78 5.73
N LEU A 30 -10.28 -6.74 5.91
CA LEU A 30 -9.92 -6.25 7.24
C LEU A 30 -11.15 -5.72 7.98
N LYS A 31 -12.00 -4.95 7.31
CA LYS A 31 -13.24 -4.44 7.93
C LYS A 31 -14.16 -5.59 8.35
N GLN A 32 -14.22 -6.66 7.56
CA GLN A 32 -14.96 -7.87 7.92
C GLN A 32 -14.34 -8.57 9.14
N MET A 33 -13.01 -8.72 9.20
CA MET A 33 -12.32 -9.32 10.34
C MET A 33 -12.49 -8.52 11.64
N MET A 34 -12.58 -7.18 11.55
CA MET A 34 -12.83 -6.31 12.70
C MET A 34 -14.21 -6.51 13.35
N GLY A 35 -15.15 -7.17 12.64
CA GLY A 35 -16.41 -7.59 13.24
C GLY A 35 -16.28 -8.75 14.23
N SER A 36 -15.13 -9.43 14.26
CA SER A 36 -14.91 -10.62 15.10
C SER A 36 -13.60 -10.58 15.90
N LEU A 37 -12.62 -9.77 15.48
CA LEU A 37 -11.30 -9.67 16.08
C LEU A 37 -10.96 -8.21 16.40
N SER A 38 -10.27 -7.98 17.52
CA SER A 38 -9.77 -6.65 17.85
C SER A 38 -8.64 -6.21 16.90
N PRO A 39 -8.46 -4.89 16.67
CA PRO A 39 -7.42 -4.37 15.79
C PRO A 39 -6.01 -4.88 16.15
N SER A 40 -5.73 -5.01 17.45
CA SER A 40 -4.46 -5.49 17.99
C SER A 40 -4.17 -6.94 17.59
N VAL A 41 -5.19 -7.81 17.59
CA VAL A 41 -5.03 -9.22 17.20
C VAL A 41 -4.77 -9.35 15.70
N ILE A 42 -5.48 -8.57 14.88
CA ILE A 42 -5.25 -8.53 13.43
C ILE A 42 -3.83 -8.07 13.12
N LEU A 43 -3.35 -7.04 13.83
CA LEU A 43 -1.99 -6.51 13.67
C LEU A 43 -0.94 -7.54 14.10
N ALA A 44 -1.12 -8.16 15.28
CA ALA A 44 -0.23 -9.21 15.78
C ALA A 44 -0.15 -10.41 14.83
N ALA A 45 -1.29 -10.86 14.29
CA ALA A 45 -1.32 -11.94 13.31
C ALA A 45 -0.55 -11.57 12.03
N ARG A 46 -0.72 -10.34 11.51
CA ARG A 46 0.02 -9.87 10.32
C ARG A 46 1.53 -9.89 10.53
N PHE A 47 2.02 -9.27 11.61
CA PHE A 47 3.44 -9.20 11.89
C PHE A 47 4.02 -10.57 12.28
N GLY A 48 3.24 -11.42 12.96
CA GLY A 48 3.63 -12.80 13.27
C GLY A 48 3.81 -13.66 12.02
N VAL A 49 2.85 -13.61 11.08
CA VAL A 49 2.96 -14.33 9.80
C VAL A 49 4.15 -13.81 8.99
N ALA A 50 4.36 -12.48 8.95
CA ALA A 50 5.53 -11.90 8.30
C ALA A 50 6.84 -12.39 8.93
N ALA A 51 6.95 -12.38 10.27
CA ALA A 51 8.14 -12.84 10.97
C ALA A 51 8.46 -14.32 10.67
N ILE A 52 7.45 -15.19 10.62
CA ILE A 52 7.62 -16.61 10.26
C ILE A 52 8.04 -16.76 8.81
N ALA A 53 7.41 -16.03 7.88
CA ALA A 53 7.72 -16.11 6.46
C ALA A 53 9.16 -15.68 6.15
N PHE A 54 9.67 -14.68 6.87
CA PHE A 54 11.04 -14.18 6.69
C PHE A 54 12.10 -14.92 7.53
N LEU A 55 11.70 -15.85 8.42
CA LEU A 55 12.60 -16.61 9.29
C LEU A 55 13.81 -17.24 8.57
N PRO A 56 13.67 -17.83 7.36
CA PRO A 56 14.80 -18.43 6.64
C PRO A 56 15.86 -17.42 6.18
N TRP A 57 15.47 -16.15 6.00
CA TRP A 57 16.35 -15.08 5.51
C TRP A 57 17.09 -14.32 6.62
N LEU A 58 16.87 -14.65 7.89
CA LEU A 58 17.57 -14.02 9.03
C LEU A 58 19.07 -14.33 9.08
N ARG A 59 19.56 -15.34 8.35
CA ARG A 59 20.96 -15.80 8.41
C ARG A 59 21.97 -14.86 7.73
N GLN A 60 21.51 -13.85 7.00
CA GLN A 60 22.36 -12.92 6.23
C GLN A 60 22.31 -11.48 6.76
N LEU A 61 21.90 -11.30 8.02
CA LEU A 61 21.68 -9.95 8.58
C LEU A 61 22.98 -9.30 9.08
N ASN A 62 23.18 -8.05 8.68
CA ASN A 62 24.19 -7.15 9.23
C ASN A 62 23.52 -6.21 10.27
N MET A 63 24.26 -5.74 11.28
CA MET A 63 23.73 -4.76 12.25
C MET A 63 23.21 -3.48 11.60
N GLY A 64 23.83 -3.01 10.51
CA GLY A 64 23.29 -1.89 9.75
C GLY A 64 21.89 -2.18 9.18
N LEU A 65 21.72 -3.38 8.61
CA LEU A 65 20.45 -3.83 8.04
C LEU A 65 19.38 -4.03 9.12
N ILE A 66 19.76 -4.53 10.29
CA ILE A 66 18.85 -4.67 11.44
C ILE A 66 18.39 -3.30 11.92
N ARG A 67 19.28 -2.32 12.06
CA ARG A 67 18.92 -0.97 12.49
C ARG A 67 17.95 -0.31 11.51
N ASP A 68 18.29 -0.33 10.22
CA ASP A 68 17.46 0.30 9.19
C ASP A 68 16.12 -0.44 9.02
N GLY A 69 16.13 -1.77 9.10
CA GLY A 69 14.93 -2.60 9.12
C GLY A 69 14.04 -2.35 10.34
N ALA A 70 14.62 -2.15 11.52
CA ALA A 70 13.87 -1.81 12.74
C ALA A 70 13.24 -0.42 12.65
N LEU A 71 13.96 0.58 12.11
CA LEU A 71 13.43 1.92 11.89
C LEU A 71 12.25 1.91 10.89
N LEU A 72 12.43 1.26 9.74
CA LEU A 72 11.37 1.12 8.74
C LEU A 72 10.18 0.30 9.27
N GLY A 73 10.46 -0.77 10.01
CA GLY A 73 9.45 -1.61 10.64
C GLY A 73 8.61 -0.86 11.67
N LEU A 74 9.24 -0.01 12.49
CA LEU A 74 8.53 0.84 13.46
C LEU A 74 7.61 1.83 12.76
N ILE A 75 8.11 2.53 11.73
CA ILE A 75 7.31 3.47 10.93
C ILE A 75 6.11 2.74 10.30
N TYR A 76 6.33 1.58 9.71
CA TYR A 76 5.28 0.77 9.09
C TYR A 76 4.27 0.22 10.09
N PHE A 77 4.72 -0.16 11.28
CA PHE A 77 3.82 -0.58 12.38
C PHE A 77 2.91 0.57 12.82
N THR A 78 3.47 1.77 12.99
CA THR A 78 2.69 2.98 13.31
C THR A 78 1.68 3.26 12.20
N GLU A 79 2.07 3.23 10.93
CA GLU A 79 1.17 3.37 9.78
C GLU A 79 0.02 2.37 9.83
N CYS A 80 0.32 1.07 10.01
CA CYS A 80 -0.69 0.02 10.05
C CYS A 80 -1.66 0.21 11.22
N THR A 81 -1.16 0.63 12.38
CA THR A 81 -1.98 0.89 13.57
C THR A 81 -2.96 2.02 13.30
N PHE A 82 -2.49 3.16 12.76
CA PHE A 82 -3.37 4.26 12.35
C PHE A 82 -4.37 3.83 11.27
N ALA A 83 -3.96 3.01 10.31
CA ALA A 83 -4.84 2.50 9.27
C ALA A 83 -5.96 1.61 9.84
N LEU A 84 -5.65 0.73 10.80
CA LEU A 84 -6.62 -0.14 11.46
C LEU A 84 -7.58 0.65 12.36
N ILE A 85 -7.09 1.58 13.16
CA ILE A 85 -7.94 2.46 13.99
C ILE A 85 -8.85 3.31 13.09
N GLY A 86 -8.29 3.89 12.02
CA GLY A 86 -9.07 4.61 11.02
C GLY A 86 -10.16 3.73 10.40
N LEU A 87 -9.81 2.51 10.01
CA LEU A 87 -10.75 1.54 9.45
C LEU A 87 -11.83 1.12 10.45
N GLU A 88 -11.63 1.24 11.76
CA GLU A 88 -12.68 1.02 12.76
C GLU A 88 -13.79 2.07 12.63
N THR A 89 -13.38 3.33 12.50
CA THR A 89 -14.26 4.51 12.52
C THR A 89 -14.96 4.79 11.20
N ILE A 90 -14.35 4.48 10.05
CA ILE A 90 -14.91 4.76 8.71
C ILE A 90 -15.13 3.49 7.90
N SER A 91 -15.87 3.60 6.78
CA SER A 91 -16.12 2.47 5.88
C SER A 91 -14.87 2.11 5.08
N ALA A 92 -14.76 0.84 4.65
CA ALA A 92 -13.64 0.35 3.87
C ALA A 92 -13.40 1.18 2.59
N SER A 93 -14.46 1.61 1.90
CA SER A 93 -14.37 2.46 0.72
C SER A 93 -13.78 3.84 1.03
N ARG A 94 -14.16 4.45 2.17
CA ARG A 94 -13.61 5.75 2.61
C ARG A 94 -12.13 5.61 3.00
N SER A 95 -11.75 4.55 3.70
CA SER A 95 -10.35 4.28 4.04
C SER A 95 -9.50 4.06 2.80
N ALA A 96 -9.95 3.22 1.86
CA ALA A 96 -9.24 2.96 0.61
C ALA A 96 -9.08 4.23 -0.24
N PHE A 97 -10.08 5.11 -0.22
CA PHE A 97 -10.01 6.43 -0.86
C PHE A 97 -8.91 7.29 -0.26
N VAL A 98 -8.86 7.43 1.07
CA VAL A 98 -7.84 8.23 1.77
C VAL A 98 -6.43 7.71 1.45
N VAL A 99 -6.24 6.38 1.47
CA VAL A 99 -4.94 5.78 1.13
C VAL A 99 -4.56 6.04 -0.33
N SER A 100 -5.53 6.04 -1.25
CA SER A 100 -5.28 6.33 -2.67
C SER A 100 -4.81 7.77 -2.95
N LEU A 101 -5.03 8.70 -2.01
CA LEU A 101 -4.47 10.05 -2.09
C LEU A 101 -2.94 10.06 -2.02
N ASN A 102 -2.32 8.97 -1.53
CA ASN A 102 -0.86 8.85 -1.50
C ASN A 102 -0.21 9.01 -2.89
N VAL A 103 -0.90 8.64 -3.97
CA VAL A 103 -0.43 8.80 -5.35
C VAL A 103 -0.18 10.27 -5.71
N ILE A 104 -0.87 11.19 -5.04
CA ILE A 104 -0.72 12.64 -5.20
C ILE A 104 0.21 13.20 -4.12
N LEU A 105 0.04 12.76 -2.86
CA LEU A 105 0.82 13.29 -1.74
C LEU A 105 2.31 12.93 -1.84
N VAL A 106 2.65 11.70 -2.23
CA VAL A 106 4.04 11.23 -2.35
C VAL A 106 4.86 12.08 -3.33
N PRO A 107 4.42 12.34 -4.58
CA PRO A 107 5.18 13.21 -5.48
C PRO A 107 5.23 14.67 -5.01
N ILE A 108 4.17 15.20 -4.38
CA ILE A 108 4.21 16.56 -3.80
C ILE A 108 5.27 16.64 -2.70
N LEU A 109 5.26 15.71 -1.74
CA LEU A 109 6.25 15.64 -0.67
C LEU A 109 7.66 15.47 -1.24
N ALA A 110 7.85 14.58 -2.22
CA ALA A 110 9.16 14.41 -2.87
C ALA A 110 9.64 15.70 -3.57
N SER A 111 8.73 16.47 -4.19
CA SER A 111 9.05 17.78 -4.76
C SER A 111 9.44 18.80 -3.68
N LEU A 112 8.73 18.83 -2.55
CA LEU A 112 9.02 19.71 -1.41
C LEU A 112 10.36 19.39 -0.75
N LEU A 113 10.76 18.11 -0.72
CA LEU A 113 12.07 17.65 -0.27
C LEU A 113 13.20 17.91 -1.30
N GLY A 114 12.93 18.69 -2.36
CA GLY A 114 13.93 19.09 -3.35
C GLY A 114 14.29 18.01 -4.38
N ARG A 115 13.54 16.90 -4.46
CA ARG A 115 13.77 15.90 -5.51
C ARG A 115 13.13 16.36 -6.82
N ARG A 116 13.93 16.43 -7.89
CA ARG A 116 13.45 16.70 -9.25
C ARG A 116 12.65 15.51 -9.76
N LEU A 117 11.33 15.60 -9.71
CA LEU A 117 10.45 14.59 -10.29
C LEU A 117 10.22 14.89 -11.77
N PRO A 118 10.30 13.87 -12.65
CA PRO A 118 9.92 14.05 -14.05
C PRO A 118 8.44 14.42 -14.15
N SER A 119 8.13 15.43 -14.96
CA SER A 119 6.79 16.02 -15.13
C SER A 119 5.71 15.01 -15.55
N ARG A 120 6.09 13.86 -16.12
CA ARG A 120 5.20 12.73 -16.43
C ARG A 120 4.56 12.08 -15.18
N ILE A 121 5.25 12.11 -14.04
CA ILE A 121 4.72 11.60 -12.75
C ILE A 121 3.71 12.59 -12.15
N LEU A 122 3.93 13.90 -12.34
CA LEU A 122 2.97 14.93 -11.94
C LEU A 122 1.67 14.85 -12.77
N VAL A 123 1.79 14.65 -14.09
CA VAL A 123 0.63 14.54 -15.00
C VAL A 123 -0.16 13.26 -14.73
N SER A 124 0.49 12.11 -14.48
CA SER A 124 -0.21 10.86 -14.16
C SER A 124 -0.90 10.89 -12.79
N ALA A 125 -0.33 11.62 -11.81
CA ALA A 125 -1.00 11.89 -10.54
C ALA A 125 -2.27 12.74 -10.77
N GLY A 126 -2.20 13.79 -11.59
CA GLY A 126 -3.34 14.67 -11.92
C GLY A 126 -4.50 13.97 -12.66
N VAL A 127 -4.19 13.09 -13.61
CA VAL A 127 -5.22 12.33 -14.36
C VAL A 127 -5.95 11.33 -13.47
N ARG A 128 -5.27 10.75 -12.46
CA ARG A 128 -5.92 9.87 -11.46
C ARG A 128 -6.84 10.65 -10.51
N SER A 129 -6.51 11.90 -10.19
CA SER A 129 -7.38 12.78 -9.39
C SER A 129 -8.76 12.99 -10.02
N GLN A 130 -8.82 13.11 -11.35
CA GLN A 130 -10.08 13.34 -12.07
C GLN A 130 -10.94 12.07 -12.14
N ALA A 131 -10.35 10.90 -12.35
CA ALA A 131 -11.07 9.62 -12.27
C ALA A 131 -11.61 9.35 -10.86
N LEU A 132 -10.85 9.75 -9.83
CA LEU A 132 -11.23 9.62 -8.42
C LEU A 132 -12.38 10.58 -8.03
N ALA A 133 -12.35 11.82 -8.53
CA ALA A 133 -13.45 12.78 -8.36
C ALA A 133 -14.73 12.34 -9.10
N PHE A 134 -14.61 11.74 -10.28
CA PHE A 134 -15.75 11.22 -11.05
C PHE A 134 -16.44 10.04 -10.36
N CYS A 135 -15.69 9.14 -9.70
CA CYS A 135 -16.27 8.06 -8.89
C CYS A 135 -17.01 8.56 -7.64
N LEU A 136 -16.58 9.66 -7.02
CA LEU A 136 -17.27 10.25 -5.87
C LEU A 136 -18.62 10.89 -6.26
N GLY A 137 -18.76 11.41 -7.48
CA GLY A 137 -20.01 11.98 -7.98
C GLY A 137 -21.17 10.99 -8.08
N LYS A 138 -20.90 9.67 -8.03
CA LYS A 138 -21.93 8.61 -8.07
C LYS A 138 -22.12 7.85 -6.75
N ALA A 139 -21.31 8.12 -5.73
CA ALA A 139 -21.43 7.48 -4.41
C ALA A 139 -22.06 8.40 -3.35
N VAL A 140 -22.43 9.64 -3.72
CA VAL A 140 -23.04 10.68 -2.86
C VAL A 140 -24.45 11.07 -3.36
N VAL A 141 -25.02 10.32 -4.31
CA VAL A 141 -26.44 10.38 -4.67
C VAL A 141 -27.06 9.01 -4.44
#